data_AF-A0A9D8G3A9-F1
#
_entry.id   AF-A0A9D8G3A9-F1
#
_cell.length_a   1.000
_cell.length_b   1.000
_cell.length_c   1.000
_cell.angle_alpha   90.00
_cell.angle_beta   90.00
_cell.angle_gamma   90.00
#
_symmetry.space_group_name_H-M   'P 1'
#
loop_
_entity.id
_entity.type
_entity.pdbx_description
1 polymer ?
#
loop_
_entity_poly.entity_id
_entity_poly.type
_entity_poly.pdbx_seq_one_letter_code
_entity_poly.pdbx_strand_id
1 'polypeptide(L)'
;MLRYLLLLWATLSLWGTEPSFRYGLVPLEMLHSSFAKHIPIKVGKKNLIGYLSFSQEYPLDELSFLYTKYAMQFFREKKVDFIVVHLDSFGGEMLPAIKIVDLFQKCDFNYGIPLMAWIDRYAIGSASLLAYACRYIAVSQKALMGGQIPGRGVSNFSEEMMDDFLSEYASIASVYGRNPILAEAMVDASIILVQRNGQLLQLYSPGDIITMGDTPDLVISPQNEWLTLDASQLLSLGIADFEVTTHGEPSFFQGPLISFHRSPLAEEPYLGTIPDAYLITYQNWKFQLLKIFTHPSFFAALIFIVLFSLYLQMHFKKFNISGFIGFIGLAFVLIQTGLFQEISWTEGLLLIFGFTLWTVRRVLTLQSLAMGWLGLGIIALSLVSLAIPGFDNFRWLNFEAHSSIARSVSTYLTWAGLSLTLVILGIWYTRFRYPTYFVHKIYGSEPFKELDKESSLLPKVDTVELPKENAEGFAHCTLRPFGKVIIRDKIYDAISIDHSVIFKKTPILVVGYQNGKLVVKEKKQTL
;
A
#
# COMPACT_ATOMS: atom_id res chain seq x y z
N MET A 1 8.71 -40.87 -1.86
CA MET A 1 8.81 -42.21 -2.47
C MET A 1 7.46 -42.75 -2.94
N LEU A 2 6.44 -42.88 -2.08
CA LEU A 2 5.11 -43.39 -2.48
C LEU A 2 4.37 -42.50 -3.51
N ARG A 3 4.49 -41.17 -3.39
CA ARG A 3 3.94 -40.17 -4.35
C ARG A 3 4.64 -40.22 -5.72
N TYR A 4 5.95 -40.47 -5.71
CA TYR A 4 6.76 -40.68 -6.92
C TYR A 4 6.43 -42.01 -7.62
N LEU A 5 6.17 -43.08 -6.86
CA LEU A 5 5.71 -44.37 -7.39
C LEU A 5 4.30 -44.28 -8.00
N LEU A 6 3.41 -43.46 -7.44
CA LEU A 6 2.08 -43.17 -8.01
C LEU A 6 2.18 -42.37 -9.32
N LEU A 7 3.10 -41.40 -9.39
CA LEU A 7 3.39 -40.66 -10.63
C LEU A 7 3.99 -41.56 -11.72
N LEU A 8 4.91 -42.46 -11.35
CA LEU A 8 5.51 -43.44 -12.26
C LEU A 8 4.49 -44.48 -12.76
N TRP A 9 3.54 -44.87 -11.90
CA TRP A 9 2.48 -45.79 -12.30
C TRP A 9 1.44 -45.12 -13.20
N ALA A 10 1.13 -43.83 -12.96
CA ALA A 10 0.28 -43.03 -13.83
C ALA A 10 0.91 -42.83 -15.22
N THR A 11 2.21 -42.52 -15.29
CA THR A 11 2.94 -42.38 -16.57
C THR A 11 3.09 -43.70 -17.31
N LEU A 12 3.31 -44.83 -16.62
CA LEU A 12 3.37 -46.17 -17.23
C LEU A 12 1.99 -46.67 -17.70
N SER A 13 0.90 -46.29 -17.03
CA SER A 13 -0.47 -46.66 -17.43
C SER A 13 -0.96 -45.94 -18.69
N LEU A 14 -0.32 -44.83 -19.07
CA LEU A 14 -0.63 -44.01 -20.25
C LEU A 14 0.11 -44.45 -21.52
N TRP A 15 1.03 -45.42 -21.44
CA TRP A 15 1.83 -45.87 -22.59
C TRP A 15 1.07 -46.81 -23.55
N GLY A 16 -0.20 -47.12 -23.29
CA GLY A 16 -1.05 -47.98 -24.13
C GLY A 16 -2.23 -47.28 -24.82
N THR A 17 -2.50 -46.01 -24.51
CA THR A 17 -3.56 -45.20 -25.11
C THR A 17 -3.08 -43.75 -25.12
N GLU A 18 -2.88 -43.17 -26.30
CA GLU A 18 -2.59 -41.73 -26.40
C GLU A 18 -3.65 -40.95 -25.58
N PRO A 19 -3.26 -40.10 -24.62
CA PRO A 19 -4.23 -39.28 -23.91
C PRO A 19 -4.90 -38.34 -24.91
N SER A 20 -6.17 -38.62 -25.24
CA SER A 20 -6.99 -37.75 -26.07
C SER A 20 -7.34 -36.49 -25.28
N PHE A 21 -6.44 -35.51 -25.28
CA PHE A 21 -6.70 -34.21 -24.69
C PHE A 21 -7.79 -33.47 -25.48
N ARG A 22 -8.57 -32.63 -24.78
CA ARG A 22 -9.65 -31.87 -25.40
C ARG A 22 -9.07 -30.85 -26.37
N TYR A 23 -9.44 -30.97 -27.65
CA TYR A 23 -9.20 -29.95 -28.66
C TYR A 23 -10.53 -29.56 -29.30
N GLY A 24 -10.70 -28.27 -29.58
CA GLY A 24 -11.93 -27.69 -30.09
C GLY A 24 -12.99 -27.41 -29.02
N LEU A 25 -14.05 -26.72 -29.45
CA LEU A 25 -15.20 -26.41 -28.62
C LEU A 25 -15.85 -27.69 -28.08
N VAL A 26 -16.09 -27.72 -26.76
CA VAL A 26 -16.83 -28.83 -26.15
C VAL A 26 -18.26 -28.83 -26.70
N PRO A 27 -18.76 -29.95 -27.26
CA PRO A 27 -20.14 -30.02 -27.70
C PRO A 27 -21.08 -29.67 -26.56
N LEU A 28 -22.07 -28.81 -26.83
CA LEU A 28 -22.99 -28.27 -25.82
C LEU A 28 -23.65 -29.38 -24.98
N GLU A 29 -24.04 -30.48 -25.61
CA GLU A 29 -24.64 -31.63 -24.93
C GLU A 29 -23.71 -32.30 -23.91
N MET A 30 -22.42 -32.45 -24.24
CA MET A 30 -21.43 -32.99 -23.31
C MET A 30 -21.17 -32.05 -22.15
N LEU A 31 -21.12 -30.74 -22.43
CA LEU A 31 -20.94 -29.72 -21.40
C LEU A 31 -22.14 -29.69 -20.44
N HIS A 32 -23.37 -29.72 -20.97
CA HIS A 32 -24.60 -29.77 -20.17
C HIS A 32 -24.71 -31.05 -19.34
N SER A 33 -24.34 -32.19 -19.90
CA SER A 33 -24.28 -33.45 -19.15
C SER A 33 -23.25 -33.38 -18.00
N SER A 34 -22.10 -32.76 -18.26
CA SER A 34 -21.09 -32.51 -17.22
C SER A 34 -21.62 -31.57 -16.14
N PHE A 35 -22.29 -30.48 -16.49
CA PHE A 35 -22.92 -29.58 -15.52
C PHE A 35 -24.00 -30.30 -14.72
N ALA A 36 -24.87 -31.10 -15.35
CA ALA A 36 -25.89 -31.88 -14.66
C ALA A 36 -25.30 -32.85 -13.62
N LYS A 37 -24.12 -33.40 -13.90
CA LYS A 37 -23.41 -34.29 -12.98
C LYS A 37 -22.84 -33.59 -11.76
N HIS A 38 -22.29 -32.38 -11.90
CA HIS A 38 -21.56 -31.70 -10.81
C HIS A 38 -22.33 -30.54 -10.17
N ILE A 39 -23.23 -29.90 -10.92
CA ILE A 39 -24.06 -28.76 -10.51
C ILE A 39 -25.55 -29.16 -10.66
N PRO A 40 -26.08 -30.02 -9.77
CA PRO A 40 -27.45 -30.46 -9.86
C PRO A 40 -28.43 -29.33 -9.50
N ILE A 41 -29.42 -29.09 -10.36
CA ILE A 41 -30.45 -28.08 -10.14
C ILE A 41 -31.37 -28.50 -8.99
N LYS A 42 -31.44 -27.70 -7.93
CA LYS A 42 -32.37 -27.92 -6.81
C LYS A 42 -33.64 -27.13 -7.04
N VAL A 43 -34.75 -27.81 -7.33
CA VAL A 43 -36.07 -27.19 -7.51
C VAL A 43 -36.72 -26.95 -6.14
N GLY A 44 -37.29 -25.77 -5.91
CA GLY A 44 -38.02 -25.42 -4.68
C GLY A 44 -37.15 -25.08 -3.48
N LYS A 45 -35.82 -24.95 -3.65
CA LYS A 45 -34.88 -24.43 -2.66
C LYS A 45 -34.06 -23.31 -3.28
N LYS A 46 -33.61 -22.36 -2.45
CA LYS A 46 -32.66 -21.33 -2.90
C LYS A 46 -31.35 -21.98 -3.31
N ASN A 47 -30.92 -21.72 -4.54
CA ASN A 47 -29.62 -22.13 -5.03
C ASN A 47 -28.61 -21.04 -4.64
N LEU A 48 -27.59 -21.39 -3.86
CA LEU A 48 -26.59 -20.46 -3.35
C LEU A 48 -25.28 -20.72 -4.08
N ILE A 49 -24.71 -19.67 -4.66
CA ILE A 49 -23.49 -19.76 -5.45
C ILE A 49 -22.43 -18.91 -4.76
N GLY A 50 -21.30 -19.52 -4.39
CA GLY A 50 -20.19 -18.79 -3.79
C GLY A 50 -19.53 -17.90 -4.84
N TYR A 51 -19.14 -16.68 -4.47
CA TYR A 51 -18.44 -15.77 -5.37
C TYR A 51 -17.11 -15.33 -4.78
N LEU A 52 -16.02 -15.64 -5.50
CA LEU A 52 -14.68 -15.13 -5.26
C LEU A 52 -14.25 -14.23 -6.41
N SER A 53 -13.54 -13.16 -6.11
CA SER A 53 -13.02 -12.24 -7.12
C SER A 53 -11.56 -11.93 -6.83
N PHE A 54 -10.73 -12.06 -7.87
CA PHE A 54 -9.35 -11.63 -7.88
C PHE A 54 -9.22 -10.52 -8.94
N SER A 55 -8.86 -9.31 -8.51
CA SER A 55 -8.79 -8.11 -9.36
C SER A 55 -7.35 -7.62 -9.56
N GLN A 56 -7.12 -6.79 -10.58
CA GLN A 56 -5.81 -6.18 -10.86
C GLN A 56 -5.36 -5.22 -9.76
N GLU A 57 -6.29 -4.72 -8.94
CA GLU A 57 -6.03 -3.76 -7.87
C GLU A 57 -5.18 -4.36 -6.75
N TYR A 58 -5.32 -5.67 -6.52
CA TYR A 58 -4.64 -6.37 -5.43
C TYR A 58 -3.84 -7.55 -6.01
N PRO A 59 -2.51 -7.57 -5.87
CA PRO A 59 -1.73 -8.72 -6.29
C PRO A 59 -2.13 -9.96 -5.49
N LEU A 60 -1.95 -11.13 -6.09
CA LEU A 60 -2.18 -12.40 -5.40
C LEU A 60 -1.06 -12.63 -4.39
N ASP A 61 -1.40 -12.65 -3.11
CA ASP A 61 -0.46 -12.65 -1.98
C ASP A 61 -1.00 -13.50 -0.81
N GLU A 62 -0.28 -13.51 0.31
CA GLU A 62 -0.68 -14.27 1.51
C GLU A 62 -2.03 -13.79 2.10
N LEU A 63 -2.38 -12.50 1.92
CA LEU A 63 -3.69 -11.95 2.32
C LEU A 63 -4.81 -12.52 1.46
N SER A 64 -4.57 -12.63 0.15
CA SER A 64 -5.48 -13.26 -0.82
C SER A 64 -5.73 -14.72 -0.48
N PHE A 65 -4.68 -15.46 -0.09
CA PHE A 65 -4.81 -16.82 0.43
C PHE A 65 -5.67 -16.88 1.69
N LEU A 66 -5.39 -16.02 2.68
CA LEU A 66 -6.12 -16.02 3.94
C LEU A 66 -7.61 -15.67 3.74
N TYR A 67 -7.91 -14.69 2.90
CA TYR A 67 -9.29 -14.36 2.51
C TYR A 67 -9.98 -15.57 1.88
N THR A 68 -9.32 -16.21 0.92
CA THR A 68 -9.86 -17.37 0.21
C THR A 68 -10.12 -18.55 1.16
N LYS A 69 -9.22 -18.80 2.11
CA LYS A 69 -9.38 -19.84 3.14
C LYS A 69 -10.66 -19.63 3.95
N TYR A 70 -10.91 -18.41 4.44
CA TYR A 70 -12.12 -18.13 5.22
C TYR A 70 -13.37 -18.12 4.34
N ALA A 71 -13.28 -17.62 3.11
CA ALA A 71 -14.40 -17.62 2.17
C ALA A 71 -14.82 -19.06 1.81
N MET A 72 -13.86 -19.96 1.55
CA MET A 72 -14.10 -21.38 1.30
C MET A 72 -14.79 -22.07 2.48
N GLN A 73 -14.37 -21.75 3.71
CA GLN A 73 -15.06 -22.23 4.91
C GLN A 73 -16.49 -21.71 4.98
N PHE A 74 -16.71 -20.42 4.75
CA PHE A 74 -18.02 -19.80 4.74
C PHE A 74 -18.95 -20.43 3.68
N PHE A 75 -18.47 -20.65 2.46
CA PHE A 75 -19.25 -21.29 1.39
C PHE A 75 -19.63 -22.73 1.73
N ARG A 76 -18.73 -23.47 2.37
CA ARG A 76 -19.02 -24.83 2.87
C ARG A 76 -20.10 -24.80 3.95
N GLU A 77 -20.01 -23.89 4.92
CA GLU A 77 -21.03 -23.72 5.97
C GLU A 77 -22.39 -23.33 5.40
N LYS A 78 -22.40 -22.50 4.36
CA LYS A 78 -23.62 -22.10 3.63
C LYS A 78 -24.14 -23.15 2.65
N LYS A 79 -23.38 -24.23 2.40
CA LYS A 79 -23.72 -25.32 1.47
C LYS A 79 -24.06 -24.80 0.08
N VAL A 80 -23.17 -23.98 -0.48
CA VAL A 80 -23.29 -23.49 -1.86
C VAL A 80 -23.29 -24.66 -2.84
N ASP A 81 -23.95 -24.48 -3.98
CA ASP A 81 -24.07 -25.47 -5.05
C ASP A 81 -22.79 -25.56 -5.87
N PHE A 82 -22.17 -24.41 -6.13
CA PHE A 82 -20.87 -24.28 -6.77
C PHE A 82 -20.25 -22.92 -6.44
N ILE A 83 -18.99 -22.72 -6.82
CA ILE A 83 -18.27 -21.46 -6.60
C ILE A 83 -17.84 -20.87 -7.93
N VAL A 84 -18.20 -19.61 -8.15
CA VAL A 84 -17.68 -18.78 -9.24
C VAL A 84 -16.41 -18.08 -8.77
N VAL A 85 -15.33 -18.28 -9.50
CA VAL A 85 -14.04 -17.62 -9.33
C VAL A 85 -13.87 -16.62 -10.46
N HIS A 86 -14.22 -15.36 -10.20
CA HIS A 86 -14.04 -14.27 -11.14
C HIS A 86 -12.56 -13.84 -11.17
N LEU A 87 -11.97 -13.86 -12.36
CA LEU A 87 -10.57 -13.55 -12.63
C LEU A 87 -10.47 -12.34 -13.56
N ASP A 88 -9.96 -11.26 -12.99
CA ASP A 88 -9.42 -10.11 -13.69
C ASP A 88 -8.12 -9.74 -13.01
N SER A 89 -7.13 -10.62 -13.08
CA SER A 89 -5.90 -10.52 -12.29
C SER A 89 -4.66 -10.81 -13.12
N PHE A 90 -3.63 -10.07 -12.76
CA PHE A 90 -2.27 -10.19 -13.24
C PHE A 90 -1.44 -11.23 -12.46
N GLY A 91 -2.05 -11.88 -11.47
CA GLY A 91 -1.37 -12.78 -10.56
C GLY A 91 -0.56 -12.03 -9.49
N GLY A 92 0.42 -12.72 -8.94
CA GLY A 92 1.27 -12.27 -7.85
C GLY A 92 2.21 -13.38 -7.44
N GLU A 93 2.38 -13.59 -6.15
CA GLU A 93 3.25 -14.63 -5.60
C GLU A 93 2.73 -16.04 -5.96
N MET A 94 3.66 -16.95 -6.28
CA MET A 94 3.34 -18.32 -6.67
C MET A 94 2.93 -19.20 -5.47
N LEU A 95 3.64 -19.09 -4.34
CA LEU A 95 3.36 -19.93 -3.17
C LEU A 95 1.95 -19.74 -2.60
N PRO A 96 1.43 -18.49 -2.42
CA PRO A 96 0.04 -18.30 -2.02
C PRO A 96 -0.95 -18.84 -3.06
N ALA A 97 -0.63 -18.77 -4.36
CA ALA A 97 -1.48 -19.34 -5.41
C ALA A 97 -1.61 -20.85 -5.27
N ILE A 98 -0.51 -21.57 -5.06
CA ILE A 98 -0.53 -23.03 -4.83
C ILE A 98 -1.35 -23.37 -3.58
N LYS A 99 -1.20 -22.62 -2.49
CA LYS A 99 -2.04 -22.81 -1.30
C LYS A 99 -3.54 -22.58 -1.59
N ILE A 100 -3.89 -21.68 -2.50
CA ILE A 100 -5.28 -21.46 -2.95
C ILE A 100 -5.75 -22.64 -3.82
N VAL A 101 -4.92 -23.13 -4.74
CA VAL A 101 -5.21 -24.32 -5.55
C VAL A 101 -5.53 -25.52 -4.66
N ASP A 102 -4.73 -25.75 -3.63
CA ASP A 102 -4.99 -26.81 -2.64
C ASP A 102 -6.38 -26.68 -2.01
N LEU A 103 -6.83 -25.45 -1.74
CA LEU A 103 -8.18 -25.20 -1.22
C LEU A 103 -9.24 -25.48 -2.28
N PHE A 104 -9.00 -25.12 -3.54
CA PHE A 104 -9.92 -25.36 -4.65
C PHE A 104 -10.10 -26.87 -4.89
N GLN A 105 -9.00 -27.62 -5.00
CA GLN A 105 -9.03 -29.07 -5.15
C GLN A 105 -9.74 -29.75 -3.98
N LYS A 106 -9.45 -29.35 -2.74
CA LYS A 106 -10.18 -29.86 -1.56
C LYS A 106 -11.67 -29.54 -1.64
N CYS A 107 -12.05 -28.37 -2.15
CA CYS A 107 -13.45 -27.98 -2.27
C CYS A 107 -14.19 -28.85 -3.30
N ASP A 108 -13.60 -29.04 -4.48
CA ASP A 108 -14.19 -29.85 -5.53
C ASP A 108 -14.21 -31.33 -5.15
N PHE A 109 -13.05 -31.94 -4.88
CA PHE A 109 -12.94 -33.38 -4.70
C PHE A 109 -13.40 -33.90 -3.32
N ASN A 110 -13.14 -33.16 -2.24
CA ASN A 110 -13.46 -33.65 -0.88
C ASN A 110 -14.84 -33.18 -0.40
N TYR A 111 -15.27 -31.99 -0.82
CA TYR A 111 -16.57 -31.44 -0.42
C TYR A 111 -17.64 -31.50 -1.51
N GLY A 112 -17.28 -31.85 -2.74
CA GLY A 112 -18.23 -31.98 -3.85
C GLY A 112 -18.80 -30.64 -4.31
N ILE A 113 -18.07 -29.54 -4.09
CA ILE A 113 -18.50 -28.19 -4.50
C ILE A 113 -17.61 -27.76 -5.69
N PRO A 114 -18.09 -27.87 -6.94
CA PRO A 114 -17.28 -27.56 -8.09
C PRO A 114 -16.98 -26.07 -8.19
N LEU A 115 -15.81 -25.74 -8.75
CA LEU A 115 -15.42 -24.37 -9.05
C LEU A 115 -15.49 -24.10 -10.54
N MET A 116 -15.95 -22.90 -10.87
CA MET A 116 -16.03 -22.37 -12.23
C MET A 116 -15.26 -21.05 -12.27
N ALA A 117 -14.19 -20.99 -13.06
CA ALA A 117 -13.50 -19.75 -13.36
C ALA A 117 -14.32 -18.94 -14.37
N TRP A 118 -14.41 -17.64 -14.17
CA TRP A 118 -14.84 -16.70 -15.19
C TRP A 118 -13.72 -15.69 -15.40
N ILE A 119 -13.07 -15.76 -16.56
CA ILE A 119 -12.00 -14.85 -16.95
C ILE A 119 -12.63 -13.68 -17.69
N ASP A 120 -12.72 -12.53 -17.02
CA ASP A 120 -13.32 -11.33 -17.60
C ASP A 120 -12.35 -10.61 -18.56
N ARG A 121 -11.11 -10.40 -18.11
CA ARG A 121 -10.07 -9.75 -18.94
C ARG A 121 -8.72 -10.42 -18.83
N TYR A 122 -8.27 -10.73 -17.61
CA TYR A 122 -6.92 -11.24 -17.39
C TYR A 122 -6.92 -12.40 -16.38
N ALA A 123 -6.22 -13.48 -16.74
CA ALA A 123 -5.77 -14.53 -15.85
C ALA A 123 -4.28 -14.81 -16.15
N ILE A 124 -3.43 -13.86 -15.79
CA ILE A 124 -1.99 -13.86 -16.13
C ILE A 124 -1.15 -14.35 -14.95
N GLY A 125 0.00 -14.98 -15.24
CA GLY A 125 0.92 -15.48 -14.21
C GLY A 125 0.25 -16.47 -13.28
N SER A 126 0.43 -16.32 -11.96
CA SER A 126 -0.18 -17.22 -10.97
C SER A 126 -1.72 -17.20 -10.94
N ALA A 127 -2.38 -16.21 -11.56
CA ALA A 127 -3.84 -16.24 -11.74
C ALA A 127 -4.28 -17.27 -12.79
N SER A 128 -3.44 -17.60 -13.79
CA SER A 128 -3.71 -18.67 -14.75
C SER A 128 -3.78 -20.04 -14.07
N LEU A 129 -2.94 -20.26 -13.05
CA LEU A 129 -2.99 -21.46 -12.21
C LEU A 129 -4.34 -21.60 -11.49
N LEU A 130 -4.89 -20.51 -10.96
CA LEU A 130 -6.20 -20.51 -10.33
C LEU A 130 -7.32 -20.89 -11.32
N ALA A 131 -7.21 -20.43 -12.57
CA ALA A 131 -8.14 -20.81 -13.63
C ALA A 131 -8.04 -22.31 -13.94
N TYR A 132 -6.82 -22.83 -14.12
CA TYR A 132 -6.59 -24.27 -14.33
C TYR A 132 -7.10 -25.13 -13.18
N ALA A 133 -7.04 -24.62 -11.95
CA ALA A 133 -7.54 -25.30 -10.76
C ALA A 133 -9.07 -25.35 -10.66
N CYS A 134 -9.81 -24.68 -11.54
CA CYS A 134 -11.25 -24.76 -11.63
C CYS A 134 -11.70 -25.87 -12.59
N ARG A 135 -12.81 -26.52 -12.26
CA ARG A 135 -13.38 -27.58 -13.09
C ARG A 135 -13.86 -27.05 -14.43
N TYR A 136 -14.50 -25.88 -14.41
CA TYR A 136 -14.99 -25.20 -15.61
C TYR A 136 -14.32 -23.84 -15.77
N ILE A 137 -14.12 -23.41 -17.03
CA ILE A 137 -13.55 -22.10 -17.36
C ILE A 137 -14.45 -21.43 -18.40
N ALA A 138 -15.08 -20.33 -18.01
CA ALA A 138 -15.78 -19.41 -18.90
C ALA A 138 -14.86 -18.23 -19.25
N VAL A 139 -14.89 -17.78 -20.50
CA VAL A 139 -14.08 -16.65 -20.98
C VAL A 139 -14.95 -15.57 -21.57
N SER A 140 -14.63 -14.32 -21.27
CA SER A 140 -15.18 -13.17 -21.98
C SER A 140 -14.41 -12.91 -23.28
N GLN A 141 -15.02 -12.22 -24.24
CA GLN A 141 -14.39 -11.89 -25.55
C GLN A 141 -12.99 -11.27 -25.47
N LYS A 142 -12.71 -10.51 -24.41
CA LYS A 142 -11.44 -9.79 -24.19
C LYS A 142 -10.52 -10.52 -23.21
N ALA A 143 -10.83 -11.77 -22.86
CA ALA A 143 -10.05 -12.55 -21.92
C ALA A 143 -8.68 -12.91 -22.51
N LEU A 144 -7.67 -12.75 -21.67
CA LEU A 144 -6.30 -13.22 -21.88
C LEU A 144 -5.88 -14.10 -20.72
N MET A 145 -5.27 -15.25 -21.01
CA MET A 145 -4.81 -16.19 -19.99
C MET A 145 -3.42 -16.71 -20.32
N GLY A 146 -2.63 -16.95 -19.27
CA GLY A 146 -1.26 -17.43 -19.38
C GLY A 146 -0.25 -16.30 -19.24
N GLY A 147 0.97 -16.53 -19.69
CA GLY A 147 2.01 -15.52 -19.71
C GLY A 147 2.51 -15.10 -18.33
N GLN A 148 3.56 -14.28 -18.35
CA GLN A 148 4.04 -13.55 -17.19
C GLN A 148 4.10 -12.06 -17.51
N ILE A 149 3.94 -11.22 -16.50
CA ILE A 149 4.23 -9.79 -16.67
C ILE A 149 5.75 -9.59 -16.71
N PRO A 150 6.29 -9.03 -17.81
CA PRO A 150 7.72 -8.74 -17.92
C PRO A 150 8.19 -7.87 -16.76
N GLY A 151 9.24 -8.30 -16.03
CA GLY A 151 9.81 -7.57 -14.88
C GLY A 151 9.14 -7.81 -13.52
N ARG A 152 7.97 -8.48 -13.48
CA ARG A 152 7.45 -9.19 -12.30
C ARG A 152 7.80 -10.68 -12.38
N GLY A 153 8.76 -10.96 -13.26
CA GLY A 153 9.37 -12.25 -13.42
C GLY A 153 9.86 -12.75 -12.10
N VAL A 154 9.82 -14.07 -11.94
CA VAL A 154 10.48 -14.65 -10.81
C VAL A 154 11.97 -14.61 -11.05
N SER A 155 12.56 -13.44 -10.83
CA SER A 155 13.98 -13.37 -10.57
C SER A 155 14.19 -13.99 -9.19
N ASN A 156 14.90 -15.13 -9.17
CA ASN A 156 15.39 -15.88 -8.00
C ASN A 156 14.71 -17.21 -7.65
N PHE A 157 14.00 -17.89 -8.56
CA PHE A 157 13.73 -19.32 -8.34
C PHE A 157 14.93 -20.16 -8.79
N SER A 158 15.31 -21.16 -7.99
CA SER A 158 16.24 -22.21 -8.42
C SER A 158 15.59 -22.99 -9.57
N GLU A 159 16.41 -23.62 -10.41
CA GLU A 159 15.92 -24.54 -11.45
C GLU A 159 14.98 -25.60 -10.87
N GLU A 160 15.34 -26.18 -9.72
CA GLU A 160 14.51 -27.15 -8.99
C GLU A 160 13.12 -26.59 -8.62
N MET A 161 13.05 -25.34 -8.18
CA MET A 161 11.76 -24.73 -7.83
C MET A 161 10.92 -24.43 -9.07
N MET A 162 11.56 -24.10 -10.20
CA MET A 162 10.85 -23.93 -11.47
C MET A 162 10.28 -25.25 -11.97
N ASP A 163 11.05 -26.34 -11.89
CA ASP A 163 10.61 -27.68 -12.27
C ASP A 163 9.41 -28.14 -11.43
N ASP A 164 9.43 -27.87 -10.11
CA ASP A 164 8.31 -28.13 -9.22
C ASP A 164 7.05 -27.36 -9.66
N PHE A 165 7.19 -26.10 -10.08
CA PHE A 165 6.05 -25.31 -10.56
C PHE A 165 5.50 -25.81 -11.89
N LEU A 166 6.37 -26.17 -12.83
CA LEU A 166 5.95 -26.76 -14.11
C LEU A 166 5.16 -28.04 -13.89
N SER A 167 5.67 -28.89 -13.00
CA SER A 167 4.99 -30.13 -12.60
C SER A 167 3.61 -29.86 -12.00
N GLU A 168 3.49 -28.81 -11.18
CA GLU A 168 2.21 -28.42 -10.58
C GLU A 168 1.20 -27.96 -11.63
N TYR A 169 1.59 -27.11 -12.58
CA TYR A 169 0.73 -26.67 -13.70
C TYR A 169 0.25 -27.86 -14.54
N ALA A 170 1.17 -28.74 -14.93
CA ALA A 170 0.89 -29.94 -15.70
C ALA A 170 -0.08 -30.89 -14.98
N SER A 171 0.16 -31.09 -13.69
CA SER A 171 -0.67 -31.93 -12.81
C SER A 171 -2.10 -31.40 -12.74
N ILE A 172 -2.28 -30.10 -12.45
CA ILE A 172 -3.59 -29.49 -12.32
C ILE A 172 -4.35 -29.48 -13.65
N ALA A 173 -3.68 -29.18 -14.76
CA ALA A 173 -4.29 -29.25 -16.08
C ALA A 173 -4.82 -30.67 -16.39
N SER A 174 -4.00 -31.68 -16.11
CA SER A 174 -4.34 -33.09 -16.32
C SER A 174 -5.54 -33.55 -15.49
N VAL A 175 -5.65 -33.08 -14.23
CA VAL A 175 -6.76 -33.40 -13.33
C VAL A 175 -8.13 -33.08 -13.95
N TYR A 176 -8.21 -32.01 -14.75
CA TYR A 176 -9.45 -31.59 -15.41
C TYR A 176 -9.50 -31.92 -16.91
N GLY A 177 -8.55 -32.72 -17.41
CA GLY A 177 -8.50 -33.15 -18.81
C GLY A 177 -8.06 -32.07 -19.80
N ARG A 178 -7.32 -31.07 -19.34
CA ARG A 178 -6.68 -30.04 -20.16
C ARG A 178 -5.25 -30.47 -20.51
N ASN A 179 -4.73 -30.01 -21.65
CA ASN A 179 -3.40 -30.41 -22.09
C ASN A 179 -2.31 -29.84 -21.15
N PRO A 180 -1.49 -30.69 -20.49
CA PRO A 180 -0.44 -30.25 -19.56
C PRO A 180 0.65 -29.41 -20.25
N ILE A 181 0.99 -29.70 -21.50
CA ILE A 181 2.03 -29.00 -22.25
C ILE A 181 1.64 -27.54 -22.48
N LEU A 182 0.34 -27.27 -22.75
CA LEU A 182 -0.17 -25.91 -22.86
C LEU A 182 -0.07 -25.16 -21.52
N ALA A 183 -0.27 -25.84 -20.40
CA ALA A 183 -0.17 -25.24 -19.07
C ALA A 183 1.29 -24.93 -18.71
N GLU A 184 2.23 -25.83 -19.03
CA GLU A 184 3.67 -25.62 -18.84
C GLU A 184 4.17 -24.44 -19.69
N ALA A 185 3.81 -24.37 -20.98
CA ALA A 185 4.24 -23.28 -21.86
C ALA A 185 3.74 -21.88 -21.43
N MET A 186 2.69 -21.79 -20.62
CA MET A 186 2.26 -20.51 -20.03
C MET A 186 3.23 -19.99 -18.96
N VAL A 187 4.05 -20.87 -18.38
CA VAL A 187 4.99 -20.56 -17.30
C VAL A 187 6.44 -20.96 -17.59
N ASP A 188 6.76 -21.34 -18.82
CA ASP A 188 8.12 -21.47 -19.30
C ASP A 188 8.24 -20.97 -20.74
N ALA A 189 8.91 -19.82 -20.89
CA ALA A 189 9.19 -19.21 -22.19
C ALA A 189 10.21 -20.00 -23.04
N SER A 190 10.87 -21.01 -22.48
CA SER A 190 11.77 -21.90 -23.23
C SER A 190 11.01 -22.89 -24.11
N ILE A 191 9.74 -23.15 -23.79
CA ILE A 191 8.90 -24.14 -24.48
C ILE A 191 8.37 -23.55 -25.79
N ILE A 192 8.79 -24.15 -26.90
CA ILE A 192 8.31 -23.83 -28.24
C ILE A 192 7.13 -24.76 -28.56
N LEU A 193 5.96 -24.20 -28.82
CA LEU A 193 4.78 -24.96 -29.20
C LEU A 193 4.33 -24.60 -30.61
N VAL A 194 4.15 -25.65 -31.42
CA VAL A 194 3.58 -25.53 -32.76
C VAL A 194 2.39 -26.47 -32.92
N GLN A 195 1.46 -26.08 -33.77
CA GLN A 195 0.44 -26.98 -34.28
C GLN A 195 0.83 -27.44 -35.69
N ARG A 196 1.06 -28.75 -35.83
CA ARG A 196 1.39 -29.41 -37.10
C ARG A 196 0.31 -30.43 -37.40
N ASN A 197 -0.38 -30.29 -38.53
CA ASN A 197 -1.47 -31.19 -38.93
C ASN A 197 -2.57 -31.36 -37.87
N GLY A 198 -2.88 -30.28 -37.14
CA GLY A 198 -3.87 -30.29 -36.06
C GLY A 198 -3.37 -30.84 -34.72
N GLN A 199 -2.17 -31.42 -34.66
CA GLN A 199 -1.54 -31.91 -33.44
C GLN A 199 -0.64 -30.85 -32.81
N LEU A 200 -0.67 -30.76 -31.48
CA LEU A 200 0.21 -29.89 -30.72
C LEU A 200 1.55 -30.59 -30.48
N LEU A 201 2.65 -29.97 -30.89
CA LEU A 201 4.00 -30.48 -30.74
C LEU A 201 4.85 -29.49 -29.95
N GLN A 202 5.61 -30.03 -29.00
CA GLN A 202 6.69 -29.32 -28.34
C GLN A 202 7.97 -29.48 -29.14
N LEU A 203 8.63 -28.36 -29.44
CA LEU A 203 9.92 -28.32 -30.13
C LEU A 203 11.02 -27.89 -29.17
N TYR A 204 12.23 -28.39 -29.41
CA TYR A 204 13.42 -28.07 -28.60
C TYR A 204 14.28 -26.98 -29.22
N SER A 205 14.14 -26.75 -30.54
CA SER A 205 14.89 -25.74 -31.28
C SER A 205 13.97 -24.98 -32.24
N PRO A 206 14.13 -23.64 -32.38
CA PRO A 206 13.40 -22.86 -33.38
C PRO A 206 13.65 -23.33 -34.83
N GLY A 207 14.80 -23.97 -35.08
CA GLY A 207 15.13 -24.53 -36.39
C GLY A 207 14.24 -25.70 -36.82
N ASP A 208 13.50 -26.31 -35.89
CA ASP A 208 12.61 -27.43 -36.15
C ASP A 208 11.20 -26.97 -36.62
N ILE A 209 10.96 -25.65 -36.64
CA ILE A 209 9.72 -25.05 -37.10
C ILE A 209 9.67 -25.10 -38.63
N ILE A 210 8.66 -25.80 -39.16
CA ILE A 210 8.44 -25.89 -40.60
C ILE A 210 7.70 -24.65 -41.06
N THR A 211 8.44 -23.73 -41.70
CA THR A 211 7.89 -22.47 -42.23
C THR A 211 7.54 -22.54 -43.72
N MET A 212 8.02 -23.54 -44.45
CA MET A 212 7.81 -23.71 -45.90
C MET A 212 7.36 -25.14 -46.23
N GLY A 213 6.37 -25.29 -47.11
CA GLY A 213 5.82 -26.57 -47.55
C GLY A 213 4.29 -26.56 -47.63
N ASP A 214 3.69 -27.71 -47.98
CA ASP A 214 2.22 -27.86 -48.11
C ASP A 214 1.48 -27.82 -46.76
N THR A 215 2.18 -28.05 -45.65
CA THR A 215 1.64 -28.04 -44.27
C THR A 215 2.58 -27.30 -43.32
N PRO A 216 2.60 -25.95 -43.35
CA PRO A 216 3.43 -25.17 -42.44
C PRO A 216 2.91 -25.26 -40.99
N ASP A 217 3.83 -25.12 -40.05
CA ASP A 217 3.51 -25.09 -38.62
C ASP A 217 2.83 -23.78 -38.24
N LEU A 218 1.74 -23.88 -37.47
CA LEU A 218 1.18 -22.74 -36.77
C LEU A 218 1.88 -22.58 -35.42
N VAL A 219 2.69 -21.54 -35.27
CA VAL A 219 3.36 -21.26 -33.99
C VAL A 219 2.33 -20.79 -32.97
N ILE A 220 2.20 -21.56 -31.87
CA ILE A 220 1.35 -21.22 -30.73
C ILE A 220 2.16 -20.49 -29.66
N SER A 221 3.36 -20.98 -29.35
CA SER A 221 4.31 -20.37 -28.40
C SER A 221 5.68 -20.24 -29.07
N PRO A 222 6.17 -19.02 -29.37
CA PRO A 222 7.52 -18.83 -29.89
C PRO A 222 8.57 -18.88 -28.77
N GLN A 223 9.84 -19.11 -29.13
CA GLN A 223 10.93 -19.18 -28.15
C GLN A 223 11.15 -17.82 -27.46
N ASN A 224 11.38 -17.84 -26.16
CA ASN A 224 11.63 -16.69 -25.29
C ASN A 224 10.44 -15.75 -25.09
N GLU A 225 9.23 -16.16 -25.50
CA GLU A 225 7.99 -15.48 -25.16
C GLU A 225 7.10 -16.42 -24.36
N TRP A 226 6.41 -15.86 -23.36
CA TRP A 226 5.50 -16.64 -22.53
C TRP A 226 4.18 -16.83 -23.28
N LEU A 227 3.66 -18.06 -23.31
CA LEU A 227 2.40 -18.34 -23.97
C LEU A 227 1.26 -17.55 -23.31
N THR A 228 0.66 -16.62 -24.05
CA THR A 228 -0.55 -15.91 -23.66
C THR A 228 -1.62 -16.17 -24.71
N LEU A 229 -2.76 -16.69 -24.29
CA LEU A 229 -3.86 -17.06 -25.18
C LEU A 229 -5.02 -16.09 -25.03
N ASP A 230 -5.63 -15.73 -26.15
CA ASP A 230 -6.91 -15.01 -26.18
C ASP A 230 -8.11 -15.95 -26.02
N ALA A 231 -9.31 -15.38 -25.87
CA ALA A 231 -10.55 -16.13 -25.71
C ALA A 231 -10.77 -17.18 -26.82
N SER A 232 -10.48 -16.84 -28.08
CA SER A 232 -10.68 -17.73 -29.22
C SER A 232 -9.70 -18.90 -29.23
N GLN A 233 -8.45 -18.64 -28.84
CA GLN A 233 -7.42 -19.66 -28.70
C GLN A 233 -7.71 -20.57 -27.49
N LEU A 234 -8.16 -20.02 -26.37
CA LEU A 234 -8.53 -20.79 -25.18
C LEU A 234 -9.66 -21.79 -25.47
N LEU A 235 -10.65 -21.40 -26.26
CA LEU A 235 -11.74 -22.27 -26.69
C LEU A 235 -11.30 -23.32 -27.71
N SER A 236 -10.52 -22.91 -28.73
CA SER A 236 -10.07 -23.83 -29.79
C SER A 236 -9.06 -24.87 -29.29
N LEU A 237 -8.27 -24.54 -28.27
CA LEU A 237 -7.33 -25.46 -27.62
C LEU A 237 -7.95 -26.26 -26.46
N GLY A 238 -9.26 -26.12 -26.21
CA GLY A 238 -9.97 -26.90 -25.20
C GLY A 238 -9.60 -26.57 -23.75
N ILE A 239 -9.03 -25.39 -23.49
CA ILE A 239 -8.74 -24.89 -22.13
C ILE A 239 -10.02 -24.30 -21.52
N ALA A 240 -10.70 -23.43 -22.26
CA ALA A 240 -11.99 -22.86 -21.88
C ALA A 240 -13.16 -23.71 -22.41
N ASP A 241 -14.25 -23.74 -21.64
CA ASP A 241 -15.42 -24.56 -21.95
C ASP A 241 -16.48 -23.80 -22.76
N PHE A 242 -16.67 -22.50 -22.49
CA PHE A 242 -17.65 -21.65 -23.18
C PHE A 242 -17.31 -20.15 -23.09
N GLU A 243 -17.91 -19.37 -23.97
CA GLU A 243 -17.75 -17.91 -24.06
C GLU A 243 -18.97 -17.19 -23.46
N VAL A 244 -18.75 -16.03 -22.84
CA VAL A 244 -19.82 -15.14 -22.32
C VAL A 244 -19.59 -13.70 -22.73
N THR A 245 -20.66 -12.91 -22.82
CA THR A 245 -20.55 -11.48 -23.16
C THR A 245 -20.43 -10.61 -21.90
N THR A 246 -19.35 -9.82 -21.79
CA THR A 246 -19.22 -8.87 -20.65
C THR A 246 -20.12 -7.66 -20.87
N HIS A 247 -21.25 -7.59 -20.17
CA HIS A 247 -22.09 -6.40 -20.11
C HIS A 247 -21.63 -5.41 -19.02
N GLY A 248 -20.63 -4.57 -19.30
CA GLY A 248 -20.29 -3.41 -18.45
C GLY A 248 -19.66 -3.72 -17.08
N GLU A 249 -19.19 -2.68 -16.37
CA GLU A 249 -18.33 -2.80 -15.18
C GLU A 249 -18.89 -3.73 -14.07
N PRO A 250 -18.02 -4.47 -13.35
CA PRO A 250 -18.40 -5.40 -12.26
C PRO A 250 -19.00 -4.72 -11.00
N SER A 251 -19.39 -3.45 -11.07
CA SER A 251 -20.13 -2.75 -10.02
C SER A 251 -21.50 -3.39 -9.70
N PHE A 252 -21.92 -4.39 -10.50
CA PHE A 252 -23.05 -5.29 -10.24
C PHE A 252 -22.97 -6.08 -8.91
N PHE A 253 -21.78 -6.31 -8.35
CA PHE A 253 -21.59 -7.23 -7.21
C PHE A 253 -21.63 -6.59 -5.81
N GLN A 254 -22.12 -5.34 -5.67
CA GLN A 254 -22.26 -4.69 -4.37
C GLN A 254 -23.67 -4.85 -3.79
N GLY A 255 -23.89 -5.92 -3.03
CA GLY A 255 -25.13 -6.19 -2.29
C GLY A 255 -25.09 -7.53 -1.53
N PRO A 256 -25.90 -7.74 -0.48
CA PRO A 256 -25.84 -8.95 0.35
C PRO A 256 -26.38 -10.22 -0.33
N LEU A 257 -27.29 -10.08 -1.30
CA LEU A 257 -27.77 -11.16 -2.17
C LEU A 257 -27.94 -10.62 -3.59
N ILE A 258 -27.15 -11.12 -4.54
CA ILE A 258 -27.23 -10.74 -5.95
C ILE A 258 -27.83 -11.91 -6.72
N SER A 259 -28.81 -11.66 -7.58
CA SER A 259 -29.37 -12.71 -8.44
C SER A 259 -28.32 -13.17 -9.45
N PHE A 260 -28.11 -14.48 -9.54
CA PHE A 260 -27.16 -15.09 -10.48
C PHE A 260 -27.52 -14.82 -11.94
N HIS A 261 -28.81 -14.65 -12.26
CA HIS A 261 -29.27 -14.35 -13.62
C HIS A 261 -28.80 -12.98 -14.14
N ARG A 262 -28.21 -12.14 -13.29
CA ARG A 262 -27.55 -10.89 -13.71
C ARG A 262 -26.09 -11.09 -14.09
N SER A 263 -25.51 -12.26 -13.80
CA SER A 263 -24.14 -12.57 -14.17
C SER A 263 -24.08 -13.00 -15.65
N PRO A 264 -22.98 -12.70 -16.37
CA PRO A 264 -22.77 -13.17 -17.74
C PRO A 264 -22.82 -14.70 -17.87
N LEU A 265 -22.49 -15.42 -16.80
CA LEU A 265 -22.57 -16.88 -16.75
C LEU A 265 -24.00 -17.43 -16.92
N ALA A 266 -25.03 -16.61 -16.72
CA ALA A 266 -26.41 -17.01 -16.96
C ALA A 266 -26.82 -17.01 -18.44
N GLU A 267 -25.97 -16.49 -19.34
CA GLU A 267 -26.16 -16.61 -20.80
C GLU A 267 -26.05 -18.07 -21.25
N GLU A 268 -25.28 -18.89 -20.51
CA GLU A 268 -25.13 -20.30 -20.81
C GLU A 268 -26.42 -21.06 -20.52
N PRO A 269 -27.04 -21.78 -21.49
CA PRO A 269 -28.40 -22.29 -21.37
C PRO A 269 -28.65 -23.19 -20.15
N TYR A 270 -27.67 -24.00 -19.72
CA TYR A 270 -27.83 -24.81 -18.52
C TYR A 270 -27.84 -23.93 -17.25
N LEU A 271 -26.88 -23.03 -17.11
CA LEU A 271 -26.73 -22.18 -15.93
C LEU A 271 -27.86 -21.16 -15.79
N GLY A 272 -28.35 -20.63 -16.92
CA GLY A 272 -29.49 -19.72 -16.97
C GLY A 272 -30.81 -20.33 -16.49
N THR A 273 -30.93 -21.66 -16.46
CA THR A 273 -32.16 -22.36 -16.01
C THR A 273 -32.23 -22.62 -14.50
N ILE A 274 -31.16 -22.36 -13.75
CA ILE A 274 -31.12 -22.61 -12.30
C ILE A 274 -32.11 -21.65 -11.60
N PRO A 275 -33.22 -22.15 -11.01
CA PRO A 275 -34.23 -21.28 -10.40
C PRO A 275 -33.72 -20.73 -9.06
N ASP A 276 -34.19 -19.54 -8.67
CA ASP A 276 -33.88 -18.94 -7.35
C ASP A 276 -32.39 -18.95 -6.99
N ALA A 277 -31.54 -18.63 -7.97
CA ALA A 277 -30.09 -18.65 -7.85
C ALA A 277 -29.53 -17.30 -7.36
N TYR A 278 -28.74 -17.34 -6.28
CA TYR A 278 -28.16 -16.16 -5.65
C TYR A 278 -26.67 -16.30 -5.40
N LEU A 279 -25.92 -15.26 -5.75
CA LEU A 279 -24.51 -15.13 -5.42
C LEU A 279 -24.35 -14.62 -4.00
N ILE A 280 -23.50 -15.30 -3.24
CA ILE A 280 -23.09 -14.92 -1.89
C ILE A 280 -21.58 -14.66 -1.86
N THR A 281 -21.20 -13.59 -1.17
CA THR A 281 -19.79 -13.21 -0.97
C THR A 281 -19.41 -13.30 0.49
N TYR A 282 -18.17 -13.67 0.77
CA TYR A 282 -17.64 -13.62 2.12
C TYR A 282 -17.29 -12.17 2.47
N GLN A 283 -18.03 -11.58 3.42
CA GLN A 283 -17.75 -10.24 3.92
C GLN A 283 -17.25 -10.31 5.36
N ASN A 284 -16.10 -9.67 5.61
CA ASN A 284 -15.56 -9.54 6.95
C ASN A 284 -14.87 -8.18 7.08
N TRP A 285 -15.27 -7.43 8.10
CA TRP A 285 -14.79 -6.08 8.37
C TRP A 285 -13.27 -6.01 8.54
N LYS A 286 -12.63 -7.09 9.04
CA LYS A 286 -11.17 -7.16 9.19
C LYS A 286 -10.46 -7.09 7.84
N PHE A 287 -10.98 -7.80 6.84
CA PHE A 287 -10.43 -7.76 5.48
C PHE A 287 -10.73 -6.45 4.77
N GLN A 288 -11.90 -5.84 5.03
CA GLN A 288 -12.21 -4.50 4.52
C GLN A 288 -11.24 -3.45 5.11
N LEU A 289 -10.95 -3.55 6.41
CA LEU A 289 -9.96 -2.70 7.07
C LEU A 289 -8.57 -2.96 6.47
N LEU A 290 -8.14 -4.21 6.35
CA LEU A 290 -6.84 -4.54 5.75
C LEU A 290 -6.71 -4.00 4.32
N LYS A 291 -7.76 -4.08 3.49
CA LYS A 291 -7.77 -3.50 2.14
C LYS A 291 -7.54 -1.98 2.14
N ILE A 292 -8.16 -1.26 3.07
CA ILE A 292 -7.93 0.18 3.26
C ILE A 292 -6.48 0.43 3.67
N PHE A 293 -5.96 -0.37 4.61
CA PHE A 293 -4.58 -0.27 5.08
C PHE A 293 -3.56 -0.60 3.99
N THR A 294 -3.87 -1.46 3.02
CA THR A 294 -2.97 -1.78 1.90
C THR A 294 -3.03 -0.79 0.74
N HIS A 295 -4.05 0.08 0.71
CA HIS A 295 -4.25 0.95 -0.45
C HIS A 295 -3.17 2.05 -0.53
N PRO A 296 -2.60 2.35 -1.73
CA PRO A 296 -1.52 3.35 -1.88
C PRO A 296 -1.85 4.74 -1.33
N SER A 297 -3.13 5.14 -1.41
CA SER A 297 -3.57 6.44 -0.88
C SER A 297 -3.46 6.54 0.63
N PHE A 298 -3.66 5.43 1.36
CA PHE A 298 -3.52 5.41 2.81
C PHE A 298 -2.06 5.57 3.22
N PHE A 299 -1.15 4.88 2.52
CA PHE A 299 0.29 5.06 2.70
C PHE A 299 0.71 6.52 2.47
N ALA A 300 0.27 7.12 1.35
CA ALA A 300 0.57 8.52 1.05
C ALA A 300 0.01 9.51 2.08
N ALA A 301 -1.17 9.24 2.64
CA ALA A 301 -1.72 10.04 3.74
C ALA A 301 -0.82 9.94 4.99
N LEU A 302 -0.29 8.76 5.31
CA LEU A 302 0.67 8.59 6.41
C LEU A 302 1.97 9.34 6.16
N ILE A 303 2.56 9.27 4.95
CA ILE A 303 3.75 10.06 4.59
C ILE A 303 3.49 11.55 4.84
N PHE A 304 2.36 12.07 4.36
CA PHE A 304 1.98 13.46 4.58
C PHE A 304 1.89 13.79 6.08
N ILE A 305 1.19 12.96 6.86
CA ILE A 305 1.04 13.16 8.31
C ILE A 305 2.42 13.16 9.00
N VAL A 306 3.30 12.21 8.68
CA VAL A 306 4.64 12.10 9.28
C VAL A 306 5.50 13.31 8.92
N LEU A 307 5.64 13.63 7.64
CA LEU A 307 6.50 14.73 7.18
C LEU A 307 5.99 16.09 7.65
N PHE A 308 4.68 16.32 7.58
CA PHE A 308 4.08 17.58 8.03
C PHE A 308 4.18 17.73 9.56
N SER A 309 3.99 16.65 10.31
CA SER A 309 4.15 16.65 11.77
C SER A 309 5.60 16.89 12.20
N LEU A 310 6.57 16.26 11.54
CA LEU A 310 7.99 16.49 11.78
C LEU A 310 8.37 17.93 11.41
N TYR A 311 7.85 18.47 10.31
CA TYR A 311 8.01 19.88 9.95
C TYR A 311 7.48 20.83 11.03
N LEU A 312 6.25 20.62 11.51
CA LEU A 312 5.68 21.44 12.58
C LEU A 312 6.54 21.37 13.84
N GLN A 313 6.97 20.16 14.21
CA GLN A 313 7.82 19.90 15.37
C GLN A 313 9.21 20.57 15.28
N MET A 314 9.71 20.95 14.09
CA MET A 314 10.95 21.73 13.94
C MET A 314 10.84 23.16 14.46
N HIS A 315 9.63 23.73 14.53
CA HIS A 315 9.40 25.11 14.98
C HIS A 315 9.26 25.23 16.51
N PHE A 316 9.25 24.10 17.22
CA PHE A 316 9.11 24.06 18.68
C PHE A 316 10.37 23.55 19.34
N LYS A 317 10.79 24.26 20.40
CA LYS A 317 11.97 23.90 21.21
C LYS A 317 11.75 22.61 22.01
N LYS A 318 10.53 22.38 22.49
CA LYS A 318 10.13 21.17 23.23
C LYS A 318 9.36 20.21 22.33
N PHE A 319 9.41 18.93 22.68
CA PHE A 319 8.53 17.93 22.07
C PHE A 319 7.07 18.27 22.36
N ASN A 320 6.21 18.20 21.35
CA ASN A 320 4.81 18.59 21.44
C ASN A 320 3.90 17.53 20.80
N ILE A 321 2.60 17.83 20.72
CA ILE A 321 1.59 16.95 20.13
C ILE A 321 1.90 16.63 18.65
N SER A 322 2.44 17.59 17.87
CA SER A 322 2.82 17.30 16.48
C SER A 322 3.94 16.27 16.40
N GLY A 323 4.96 16.33 17.27
CA GLY A 323 5.97 15.27 17.34
C GLY A 323 5.37 13.90 17.65
N PHE A 324 4.41 13.84 18.58
CA PHE A 324 3.75 12.58 18.95
C PHE A 324 2.93 11.99 17.79
N ILE A 325 2.18 12.83 17.06
CA ILE A 325 1.45 12.42 15.85
C ILE A 325 2.43 11.90 14.79
N GLY A 326 3.57 12.57 14.59
CA GLY A 326 4.60 12.12 13.66
C GLY A 326 5.19 10.76 14.03
N PHE A 327 5.47 10.51 15.32
CA PHE A 327 5.96 9.21 15.78
C PHE A 327 4.92 8.09 15.63
N ILE A 328 3.66 8.35 15.96
CA ILE A 328 2.58 7.39 15.74
C ILE A 328 2.47 7.08 14.24
N GLY A 329 2.44 8.11 13.39
CA GLY A 329 2.39 7.94 11.95
C GLY A 329 3.57 7.10 11.43
N LEU A 330 4.78 7.34 11.93
CA LEU A 330 5.97 6.58 11.57
C LEU A 330 5.84 5.11 11.98
N ALA A 331 5.34 4.84 13.19
CA ALA A 331 5.09 3.47 13.65
C ALA A 331 4.06 2.76 12.77
N PHE A 332 2.99 3.45 12.36
CA PHE A 332 2.01 2.91 11.42
C PHE A 332 2.62 2.61 10.04
N VAL A 333 3.49 3.49 9.51
CA VAL A 333 4.22 3.22 8.26
C VAL A 333 5.06 1.95 8.40
N LEU A 334 5.84 1.82 9.48
CA LEU A 334 6.70 0.65 9.70
C LEU A 334 5.92 -0.65 9.90
N ILE A 335 4.77 -0.59 10.60
CA ILE A 335 3.88 -1.74 10.76
C ILE A 335 3.30 -2.12 9.40
N GLN A 336 2.84 -1.14 8.61
CA GLN A 336 2.29 -1.40 7.29
C GLN A 336 3.35 -2.01 6.37
N THR A 337 4.55 -1.43 6.28
CA THR A 337 5.62 -2.00 5.46
C THR A 337 5.99 -3.39 5.93
N GLY A 338 6.24 -3.60 7.23
CA GLY A 338 6.62 -4.91 7.75
C GLY A 338 5.54 -6.01 7.65
N LEU A 339 4.26 -5.65 7.50
CA LEU A 339 3.19 -6.61 7.26
C LEU A 339 3.11 -7.08 5.79
N PHE A 340 3.57 -6.26 4.85
CA PHE A 340 3.31 -6.48 3.42
C PHE A 340 4.57 -6.51 2.54
N GLN A 341 5.71 -6.07 3.06
CA GLN A 341 6.98 -5.96 2.36
C GLN A 341 8.14 -6.35 3.28
N GLU A 342 9.19 -6.94 2.71
CA GLU A 342 10.46 -7.06 3.40
C GLU A 342 11.12 -5.69 3.45
N ILE A 343 11.25 -5.11 4.66
CA ILE A 343 11.99 -3.86 4.83
C ILE A 343 13.46 -4.14 4.54
N SER A 344 14.00 -3.52 3.50
CA SER A 344 15.42 -3.65 3.23
C SER A 344 16.24 -2.93 4.30
N TRP A 345 17.40 -3.50 4.62
CA TRP A 345 18.30 -2.91 5.62
C TRP A 345 18.75 -1.50 5.22
N THR A 346 18.84 -1.21 3.92
CA THR A 346 19.21 0.09 3.35
C THR A 346 18.17 1.16 3.66
N GLU A 347 16.89 0.87 3.46
CA GLU A 347 15.78 1.79 3.74
C GLU A 347 15.65 2.09 5.23
N GLY A 348 15.75 1.05 6.06
CA GLY A 348 15.75 1.20 7.51
C GLY A 348 16.91 2.07 8.01
N LEU A 349 18.11 1.86 7.49
CA LEU A 349 19.29 2.67 7.82
C LEU A 349 19.14 4.13 7.36
N LEU A 350 18.62 4.36 6.15
CA LEU A 350 18.34 5.71 5.63
C LEU A 350 17.32 6.45 6.51
N LEU A 351 16.28 5.76 6.97
CA LEU A 351 15.27 6.35 7.86
C LEU A 351 15.88 6.76 9.21
N ILE A 352 16.67 5.86 9.82
CA ILE A 352 17.37 6.11 11.08
C ILE A 352 18.37 7.27 10.91
N PHE A 353 19.12 7.29 9.81
CA PHE A 353 20.08 8.34 9.51
C PHE A 353 19.40 9.71 9.33
N GLY A 354 18.31 9.76 8.57
CA GLY A 354 17.49 10.97 8.41
C GLY A 354 16.92 11.47 9.73
N PHE A 355 16.41 10.58 10.57
CA PHE A 355 15.90 10.92 11.90
C PHE A 355 17.00 11.41 12.85
N THR A 356 18.19 10.80 12.77
CA THR A 356 19.37 11.22 13.53
C THR A 356 19.77 12.64 13.13
N LEU A 357 19.88 12.95 11.84
CA LEU A 357 20.18 14.31 11.38
C LEU A 357 19.10 15.32 11.80
N TRP A 358 17.84 14.92 11.72
CA TRP A 358 16.71 15.75 12.14
C TRP A 358 16.74 16.05 13.65
N THR A 359 17.10 15.09 14.50
CA THR A 359 17.20 15.26 15.96
C THR A 359 18.48 15.96 16.43
N VAL A 360 19.63 15.66 15.82
CA VAL A 360 20.96 16.18 16.17
C VAL A 360 21.02 17.71 16.09
N ARG A 361 20.24 18.31 15.18
CA ARG A 361 20.02 19.77 15.12
C ARG A 361 19.69 20.37 16.51
N ARG A 362 18.97 19.63 17.36
CA ARG A 362 18.58 20.09 18.70
C ARG A 362 19.74 20.09 19.69
N VAL A 363 20.64 19.13 19.58
CA VAL A 363 21.70 18.88 20.56
C VAL A 363 22.91 19.76 20.29
N LEU A 364 23.34 19.86 19.02
CA LEU A 364 24.60 20.53 18.70
C LEU A 364 24.53 22.06 18.71
N THR A 365 23.39 22.67 19.02
CA THR A 365 23.16 24.13 18.90
C THR A 365 23.54 24.73 17.54
N LEU A 366 23.88 23.89 16.55
CA LEU A 366 24.18 24.25 15.18
C LEU A 366 22.90 24.84 14.60
N GLN A 367 22.85 26.17 14.58
CA GLN A 367 21.78 26.96 14.00
C GLN A 367 21.65 26.79 12.48
N SER A 368 22.44 25.91 11.85
CA SER A 368 22.33 25.63 10.43
C SER A 368 20.97 24.98 10.16
N LEU A 369 20.03 25.81 9.70
CA LEU A 369 18.69 25.40 9.27
C LEU A 369 18.77 24.20 8.31
N ALA A 370 19.85 24.14 7.52
CA ALA A 370 20.17 23.14 6.52
C ALA A 370 20.14 21.70 7.03
N MET A 371 20.71 21.38 8.20
CA MET A 371 20.78 19.98 8.68
C MET A 371 19.40 19.38 8.97
N GLY A 372 18.49 20.18 9.55
CA GLY A 372 17.12 19.72 9.81
C GLY A 372 16.31 19.50 8.54
N TRP A 373 16.49 20.37 7.54
CA TRP A 373 15.84 20.21 6.23
C TRP A 373 16.42 19.05 5.43
N LEU A 374 17.74 18.84 5.48
CA LEU A 374 18.41 17.67 4.92
C LEU A 374 17.89 16.37 5.57
N GLY A 375 17.81 16.33 6.90
CA GLY A 375 17.22 15.20 7.62
C GLY A 375 15.78 14.93 7.20
N LEU A 376 14.93 15.97 7.13
CA LEU A 376 13.55 15.84 6.64
C LEU A 376 13.49 15.32 5.19
N GLY A 377 14.40 15.78 4.33
CA GLY A 377 14.50 15.32 2.94
C GLY A 377 14.91 13.85 2.82
N ILE A 378 15.86 13.40 3.64
CA ILE A 378 16.27 11.98 3.71
C ILE A 378 15.13 11.12 4.25
N ILE A 379 14.41 11.57 5.27
CA ILE A 379 13.21 10.88 5.77
C ILE A 379 12.15 10.80 4.66
N ALA A 380 11.90 11.89 3.93
CA ALA A 380 10.96 11.88 2.80
C ALA A 380 11.39 10.88 1.72
N LEU A 381 12.65 10.86 1.34
CA LEU A 381 13.19 9.91 0.36
C LEU A 381 13.02 8.46 0.83
N SER A 382 13.36 8.17 2.09
CA SER A 382 13.23 6.85 2.68
C SER A 382 11.77 6.39 2.75
N LEU A 383 10.84 7.27 3.15
CA LEU A 383 9.41 6.97 3.18
C LEU A 383 8.83 6.71 1.78
N VAL A 384 9.29 7.42 0.76
CA VAL A 384 8.87 7.17 -0.63
C VAL A 384 9.44 5.85 -1.15
N SER A 385 10.69 5.52 -0.81
CA SER A 385 11.28 4.20 -1.14
C SER A 385 10.47 3.06 -0.53
N LEU A 386 10.18 3.14 0.78
CA LEU A 386 9.35 2.20 1.53
C LEU A 386 7.91 2.07 0.99
N ALA A 387 7.42 3.06 0.25
CA ALA A 387 6.10 3.01 -0.36
C ALA A 387 6.07 2.09 -1.59
N ILE A 388 7.21 1.87 -2.25
CA ILE A 388 7.31 1.20 -3.54
C ILE A 388 7.73 -0.27 -3.31
N PRO A 389 6.82 -1.24 -3.51
CA PRO A 389 7.18 -2.65 -3.37
C PRO A 389 8.29 -3.04 -4.35
N GLY A 390 9.37 -3.63 -3.85
CA GLY A 390 10.46 -4.16 -4.67
C GLY A 390 11.39 -3.10 -5.28
N PHE A 391 11.48 -1.91 -4.66
CA PHE A 391 12.35 -0.81 -5.11
C PHE A 391 13.79 -1.25 -5.40
N ASP A 392 14.38 -2.10 -4.56
CA ASP A 392 15.76 -2.59 -4.70
C ASP A 392 15.97 -3.47 -5.95
N ASN A 393 14.91 -4.12 -6.45
CA ASN A 393 14.97 -5.00 -7.62
C ASN A 393 14.60 -4.27 -8.93
N PHE A 394 14.31 -2.97 -8.86
CA PHE A 394 13.89 -2.19 -10.02
C PHE A 394 15.09 -1.88 -10.94
N ARG A 395 15.12 -2.49 -12.13
CA ARG A 395 16.13 -2.21 -13.16
C ARG A 395 15.75 -0.94 -13.95
N TRP A 396 16.25 0.21 -13.48
CA TRP A 396 16.00 1.57 -14.00
C TRP A 396 16.23 1.81 -15.50
N LEU A 397 16.86 0.87 -16.23
CA LEU A 397 17.36 1.08 -17.60
C LEU A 397 16.60 0.31 -18.70
N ASN A 398 15.62 -0.55 -18.37
CA ASN A 398 14.92 -1.38 -19.37
C ASN A 398 13.52 -0.86 -19.72
N PHE A 399 13.44 0.19 -20.56
CA PHE A 399 12.21 0.89 -20.95
C PHE A 399 11.10 0.02 -21.61
N GLU A 400 11.41 -1.17 -22.14
CA GLU A 400 10.41 -2.03 -22.80
C GLU A 400 9.55 -2.86 -21.82
N ALA A 401 10.06 -3.16 -20.62
CA ALA A 401 9.30 -3.82 -19.54
C ALA A 401 8.34 -2.86 -18.79
N HIS A 402 8.24 -1.60 -19.22
CA HIS A 402 7.60 -0.52 -18.47
C HIS A 402 6.08 -0.38 -18.69
N SER A 403 5.39 -1.14 -19.54
CA SER A 403 3.97 -0.82 -19.81
C SER A 403 3.01 -1.23 -18.66
N SER A 404 3.27 -2.34 -17.97
CA SER A 404 2.36 -2.90 -16.95
C SER A 404 2.84 -2.72 -15.50
N ILE A 405 4.14 -2.87 -15.23
CA ILE A 405 4.74 -2.55 -13.92
C ILE A 405 4.71 -1.07 -13.62
N ALA A 406 4.89 -0.24 -14.66
CA ALA A 406 4.79 1.19 -14.47
C ALA A 406 3.41 1.58 -13.96
N ARG A 407 2.32 0.84 -14.21
CA ARG A 407 1.02 1.23 -13.65
C ARG A 407 0.99 1.13 -12.13
N SER A 408 1.49 0.03 -11.55
CA SER A 408 1.56 -0.11 -10.09
C SER A 408 2.56 0.87 -9.49
N VAL A 409 3.79 0.91 -10.01
CA VAL A 409 4.85 1.82 -9.52
C VAL A 409 4.46 3.30 -9.72
N SER A 410 3.89 3.67 -10.86
CA SER A 410 3.37 5.03 -11.10
C SER A 410 2.21 5.37 -10.18
N THR A 411 1.38 4.41 -9.78
CA THR A 411 0.33 4.65 -8.78
C THR A 411 0.98 5.01 -7.45
N TYR A 412 1.97 4.24 -6.97
CA TYR A 412 2.69 4.59 -5.74
C TYR A 412 3.43 5.93 -5.85
N LEU A 413 4.11 6.21 -6.97
CA LEU A 413 4.80 7.48 -7.22
C LEU A 413 3.84 8.67 -7.33
N THR A 414 2.66 8.51 -7.93
CA THR A 414 1.67 9.59 -8.05
C THR A 414 1.09 9.93 -6.67
N TRP A 415 0.76 8.93 -5.85
CA TRP A 415 0.31 9.15 -4.48
C TRP A 415 1.42 9.72 -3.58
N ALA A 416 2.65 9.22 -3.69
CA ALA A 416 3.80 9.80 -3.00
C ALA A 416 4.04 11.26 -3.43
N GLY A 417 4.00 11.56 -4.72
CA GLY A 417 4.10 12.92 -5.26
C GLY A 417 2.97 13.83 -4.76
N LEU A 418 1.73 13.32 -4.72
CA LEU A 418 0.59 14.03 -4.13
C LEU A 418 0.86 14.34 -2.65
N SER A 419 1.37 13.39 -1.87
CA SER A 419 1.69 13.63 -0.45
C SER A 419 2.76 14.73 -0.30
N LEU A 420 3.82 14.71 -1.12
CA LEU A 420 4.88 15.71 -1.08
C LEU A 420 4.39 17.09 -1.49
N THR A 421 3.53 17.18 -2.52
CA THR A 421 2.91 18.45 -2.92
C THR A 421 2.00 19.00 -1.81
N LEU A 422 1.23 18.15 -1.12
CA LEU A 422 0.44 18.55 0.05
C LEU A 422 1.34 19.03 1.20
N VAL A 423 2.48 18.38 1.47
CA VAL A 423 3.45 18.84 2.47
C VAL A 423 3.97 20.25 2.09
N ILE A 424 4.37 20.46 0.83
CA ILE A 424 4.86 21.75 0.35
C ILE A 424 3.78 22.83 0.47
N LEU A 425 2.54 22.52 0.08
CA LEU A 425 1.40 23.43 0.24
C LEU A 425 1.12 23.75 1.72
N GLY A 426 1.23 22.77 2.61
CA GLY A 426 1.11 22.98 4.06
C GLY A 426 2.22 23.87 4.62
N ILE A 427 3.46 23.67 4.19
CA ILE A 427 4.61 24.53 4.55
C ILE A 427 4.38 25.97 4.03
N TRP A 428 3.93 26.11 2.78
CA TRP A 428 3.63 27.40 2.19
C TRP A 428 2.47 28.11 2.91
N TYR A 429 1.40 27.40 3.20
CA TYR A 429 0.23 27.92 3.93
C TYR A 429 0.59 28.38 5.34
N THR A 430 1.34 27.57 6.10
CA THR A 430 1.77 27.95 7.45
C THR A 430 2.68 29.18 7.44
N ARG A 431 3.56 29.29 6.43
CA ARG A 431 4.43 30.46 6.23
C ARG A 431 3.64 31.71 5.82
N PHE A 432 2.62 31.57 4.97
CA PHE A 432 1.78 32.68 4.50
C PHE A 432 0.81 33.18 5.57
N ARG A 433 0.18 32.28 6.35
CA ARG A 433 -0.86 32.61 7.32
C ARG A 433 -0.31 33.09 8.67
N TYR A 434 0.88 32.63 9.05
CA TYR A 434 1.52 32.94 10.33
C TYR A 434 2.91 33.60 10.20
N PRO A 435 3.10 34.63 9.35
CA PRO A 435 4.42 35.21 9.13
C PRO A 435 5.02 35.81 10.41
N THR A 436 4.20 36.40 11.28
CA THR A 436 4.62 37.01 12.55
C THR A 436 4.95 36.01 13.65
N TYR A 437 4.29 34.85 13.71
CA TYR A 437 4.62 33.78 14.67
C TYR A 437 5.97 33.13 14.36
N PHE A 438 6.30 33.05 13.06
CA PHE A 438 7.57 32.51 12.58
C PHE A 438 8.74 33.48 12.74
N VAL A 439 8.54 34.80 12.52
CA VAL A 439 9.62 35.78 12.69
C VAL A 439 9.93 36.05 14.17
N HIS A 440 8.93 36.16 15.05
CA HIS A 440 9.16 36.45 16.48
C HIS A 440 9.79 35.31 17.29
N LYS A 441 9.66 34.05 16.85
CA LYS A 441 10.18 32.89 17.59
C LYS A 441 11.50 32.35 17.02
N ILE A 442 11.82 32.66 15.76
CA ILE A 442 13.11 32.31 15.13
C ILE A 442 14.18 33.37 15.44
N TYR A 443 13.80 34.64 15.55
CA TYR A 443 14.65 35.70 16.10
C TYR A 443 14.24 35.92 17.54
N GLY A 444 14.98 35.33 18.48
CA GLY A 444 14.70 35.42 19.90
C GLY A 444 14.33 36.84 20.34
N SER A 445 13.05 37.05 20.54
CA SER A 445 12.51 37.97 21.53
C SER A 445 11.39 37.19 22.21
N GLU A 446 11.59 36.93 23.49
CA GLU A 446 10.75 36.06 24.28
C GLU A 446 9.27 36.48 24.21
N PRO A 447 8.35 35.50 24.23
CA PRO A 447 6.93 35.77 24.26
C PRO A 447 6.57 36.44 25.59
N PHE A 448 6.01 37.64 25.53
CA PHE A 448 5.21 38.22 26.60
C PHE A 448 4.02 37.29 26.87
N LYS A 449 4.19 36.26 27.74
CA LYS A 449 3.13 35.51 28.44
C LYS A 449 3.59 34.34 29.34
N GLU A 450 4.83 34.31 29.83
CA GLU A 450 5.32 33.28 30.77
C GLU A 450 5.89 33.87 32.08
N LEU A 451 5.28 34.93 32.62
CA LEU A 451 5.77 35.60 33.85
C LEU A 451 4.90 35.39 35.11
N ASP A 452 3.93 34.46 35.10
CA ASP A 452 3.01 34.29 36.25
C ASP A 452 2.99 32.89 36.91
N LYS A 453 3.89 31.96 36.56
CA LYS A 453 3.86 30.61 37.19
C LYS A 453 5.16 30.05 37.77
N GLU A 454 6.28 30.75 37.67
CA GLU A 454 7.55 30.37 38.33
C GLU A 454 8.08 31.44 39.30
N SER A 455 7.24 32.40 39.70
CA SER A 455 7.52 33.37 40.77
C SER A 455 7.02 32.91 42.15
N SER A 456 6.73 31.62 42.33
CA SER A 456 6.25 31.03 43.60
C SER A 456 7.36 30.39 44.47
N LEU A 457 8.63 30.55 44.11
CA LEU A 457 9.78 30.09 44.90
C LEU A 457 10.83 31.16 45.20
N LEU A 458 10.50 32.43 44.95
CA LEU A 458 11.24 33.55 45.53
C LEU A 458 10.49 33.99 46.80
N PRO A 459 11.20 34.28 47.91
CA PRO A 459 10.54 34.81 49.10
C PRO A 459 9.75 36.04 48.69
N LYS A 460 8.48 36.13 49.11
CA LYS A 460 7.70 37.37 49.07
C LYS A 460 8.57 38.45 49.70
N VAL A 461 9.28 39.22 48.88
CA VAL A 461 9.83 40.50 49.31
C VAL A 461 8.61 41.37 49.45
N ASP A 462 8.33 41.72 50.70
CA ASP A 462 7.25 42.61 51.08
C ASP A 462 7.11 43.74 50.06
N THR A 463 5.86 44.01 49.69
CA THR A 463 5.47 45.22 48.99
C THR A 463 6.11 46.42 49.70
N VAL A 464 7.27 46.86 49.21
CA VAL A 464 7.91 48.08 49.67
C VAL A 464 6.95 49.19 49.25
N GLU A 465 6.23 49.75 50.23
CA GLU A 465 5.37 50.92 50.04
C GLU A 465 6.12 51.96 49.20
N LEU A 466 5.68 52.12 47.95
CA LEU A 466 6.27 53.12 47.06
C LEU A 466 6.05 54.50 47.70
N PRO A 467 7.09 55.35 47.80
CA PRO A 467 6.95 56.67 48.38
C PRO A 467 5.97 57.51 47.55
N LYS A 468 5.06 58.21 48.23
CA LYS A 468 4.10 59.13 47.59
C LYS A 468 4.84 60.25 46.84
N GLU A 469 4.20 60.79 45.81
CA GLU A 469 4.66 62.01 45.11
C GLU A 469 4.89 63.16 46.13
N ASN A 470 5.93 63.97 45.90
CA ASN A 470 6.49 64.97 46.82
C ASN A 470 7.23 64.44 48.06
N ALA A 471 7.51 63.14 48.16
CA ALA A 471 8.40 62.64 49.22
C ALA A 471 9.83 63.20 49.05
N GLU A 472 10.42 63.62 50.16
CA GLU A 472 11.79 64.14 50.22
C GLU A 472 12.79 63.04 50.57
N GLY A 473 13.98 63.14 50.00
CA GLY A 473 15.08 62.22 50.26
C GLY A 473 16.43 62.77 49.83
N PHE A 474 17.43 61.90 49.79
CA PHE A 474 18.79 62.25 49.37
C PHE A 474 19.31 61.27 48.32
N ALA A 475 20.11 61.75 47.38
CA ALA A 475 20.81 60.89 46.44
C ALA A 475 21.86 60.02 47.17
N HIS A 476 21.71 58.70 47.12
CA HIS A 476 22.67 57.76 47.74
C HIS A 476 23.96 57.64 46.92
N CYS A 477 23.84 57.73 45.60
CA CYS A 477 24.95 57.85 44.66
C CYS A 477 24.67 58.97 43.65
N THR A 478 25.72 59.44 42.97
CA THR A 478 25.57 60.42 41.90
C THR A 478 24.71 59.82 40.77
N LEU A 479 23.57 60.45 40.46
CA LEU A 479 22.63 60.03 39.41
C LEU A 479 23.12 60.54 38.04
N ARG A 480 23.31 59.65 37.06
CA ARG A 480 23.73 60.00 35.68
C ARG A 480 23.11 59.10 34.61
N PRO A 481 21.89 59.35 34.13
CA PRO A 481 20.76 59.94 34.85
C PRO A 481 20.10 58.94 35.83
N PHE A 482 20.59 57.70 35.86
CA PHE A 482 20.14 56.63 36.75
C PHE A 482 21.01 56.56 38.00
N GLY A 483 20.43 56.09 39.10
CA GLY A 483 21.11 55.96 40.38
C GLY A 483 20.16 55.51 41.49
N LYS A 484 20.65 55.54 42.72
CA LYS A 484 19.92 55.13 43.92
C LYS A 484 19.69 56.32 44.83
N VAL A 485 18.51 56.37 45.45
CA VAL A 485 18.09 57.44 46.36
C VAL A 485 17.62 56.85 47.67
N ILE A 486 17.84 57.56 48.78
CA ILE A 486 17.34 57.18 50.10
C ILE A 486 16.13 58.06 50.43
N ILE A 487 15.00 57.42 50.71
CA ILE A 487 13.77 58.06 51.19
C ILE A 487 13.29 57.26 52.41
N ARG A 488 13.15 57.92 53.57
CA ARG A 488 12.76 57.29 54.85
C ARG A 488 13.60 56.03 55.16
N ASP A 489 14.92 56.16 55.08
CA ASP A 489 15.92 55.10 55.32
C ASP A 489 15.82 53.83 54.44
N LYS A 490 15.06 53.90 53.35
CA LYS A 490 14.99 52.85 52.32
C LYS A 490 15.60 53.34 51.01
N ILE A 491 16.31 52.44 50.34
CA ILE A 491 17.00 52.72 49.07
C ILE A 491 16.08 52.35 47.90
N TYR A 492 15.86 53.28 46.98
CA TYR A 492 15.06 53.10 45.78
C TYR A 492 15.88 53.39 44.52
N ASP A 493 15.58 52.70 43.43
CA ASP A 493 16.11 53.04 42.10
C ASP A 493 15.37 54.24 41.53
N ALA A 494 16.13 55.25 41.09
CA ALA A 494 15.58 56.50 40.60
C ALA A 494 16.24 56.99 39.30
N ILE A 495 15.51 57.81 38.58
CA ILE A 495 15.93 58.53 37.38
C ILE A 495 15.71 60.03 37.56
N SER A 496 16.67 60.84 37.12
CA SER A 496 16.53 62.30 37.10
C SER A 496 15.54 62.74 36.00
N ILE A 497 14.60 63.64 36.33
CA ILE A 497 13.50 64.09 35.44
C ILE A 497 13.96 64.67 34.09
N ASP A 498 15.11 65.36 34.07
CA ASP A 498 15.67 66.00 32.86
C ASP A 498 16.96 65.32 32.39
N HIS A 499 17.19 64.07 32.83
CA HIS A 499 18.48 63.39 32.71
C HIS A 499 19.69 64.16 33.28
N SER A 500 19.44 65.14 34.14
CA SER A 500 20.47 65.96 34.78
C SER A 500 21.27 65.16 35.81
N VAL A 501 22.51 65.58 36.01
CA VAL A 501 23.41 64.95 36.98
C VAL A 501 23.12 65.47 38.38
N ILE A 502 22.64 64.60 39.27
CA ILE A 502 22.42 64.93 40.69
C ILE A 502 23.53 64.28 41.51
N PHE A 503 24.29 65.07 42.28
CA PHE A 503 25.42 64.58 43.06
C PHE A 503 24.98 63.79 44.31
N LYS A 504 25.87 62.91 44.78
CA LYS A 504 25.66 62.16 46.01
C LYS A 504 25.43 63.10 47.20
N LYS A 505 24.47 62.75 48.08
CA LYS A 505 23.97 63.53 49.23
C LYS A 505 23.19 64.81 48.89
N THR A 506 22.88 65.09 47.63
CA THR A 506 22.01 66.21 47.25
C THR A 506 20.55 65.89 47.65
N PRO A 507 19.79 66.85 48.23
CA PRO A 507 18.38 66.67 48.54
C PRO A 507 17.54 66.59 47.26
N ILE A 508 16.61 65.65 47.23
CA ILE A 508 15.76 65.36 46.07
C ILE A 508 14.29 65.30 46.47
N LEU A 509 13.42 65.48 45.47
CA LEU A 509 11.98 65.40 45.59
C LEU A 509 11.43 64.43 44.52
N VAL A 510 10.55 63.52 44.94
CA VAL A 510 9.91 62.54 44.05
C VAL A 510 8.81 63.22 43.24
N VAL A 511 8.94 63.18 41.91
CA VAL A 511 7.98 63.79 40.97
C VAL A 511 7.00 62.76 40.40
N GLY A 512 7.37 61.47 40.39
CA GLY A 512 6.48 60.41 39.90
C GLY A 512 7.16 59.06 39.79
N TYR A 513 6.52 58.14 39.07
CA TYR A 513 7.02 56.78 38.83
C TYR A 513 6.93 56.42 37.35
N GLN A 514 8.03 55.93 36.77
CA GLN A 514 8.09 55.56 35.36
C GLN A 514 8.92 54.29 35.17
N ASN A 515 8.40 53.31 34.43
CA ASN A 515 9.09 52.07 34.06
C ASN A 515 9.77 51.34 35.23
N GLY A 516 9.11 51.26 36.39
CA GLY A 516 9.67 50.55 37.55
C GLY A 516 10.60 51.37 38.45
N LYS A 517 10.83 52.66 38.16
CA LYS A 517 11.79 53.53 38.88
C LYS A 517 11.15 54.86 39.29
N LEU A 518 11.63 55.43 40.40
CA LEU A 518 11.19 56.75 40.87
C LEU A 518 11.78 57.86 40.00
N VAL A 519 10.97 58.81 39.57
CA VAL A 519 11.42 60.02 38.88
C VAL A 519 11.67 61.09 39.94
N VAL A 520 12.89 61.61 40.01
CA VAL A 520 13.33 62.55 41.06
C VAL A 520 13.91 63.83 40.47
N LYS A 521 13.77 64.93 41.20
CA LYS A 521 14.37 66.23 40.87
C LYS A 521 15.15 66.77 42.07
N GLU A 522 16.24 67.49 41.81
CA GLU A 522 16.97 68.21 42.87
C GLU A 522 16.09 69.27 43.53
N LYS A 523 16.05 69.27 44.87
CA LYS A 523 15.34 70.28 45.66
C LYS A 523 16.20 71.54 45.73
N LYS A 524 15.94 72.52 44.87
CA LYS A 524 16.55 73.85 44.97
C LYS A 524 16.03 74.53 46.25
N GLN A 525 16.93 74.91 47.16
CA GLN A 525 16.57 75.76 48.28
C GLN A 525 16.21 77.15 47.74
N THR A 526 14.94 77.52 47.85
CA THR A 526 14.53 78.92 47.79
C THR A 526 15.07 79.60 49.04
N LEU A 527 16.01 80.55 48.85
CA LEU A 527 16.42 81.51 49.88
C LEU A 527 15.29 82.49 50.17
#